data_AF-A0A530LIN6-F1
#
_entry.id   AF-A0A530LIN6-F1
#
_cell.length_a   1.000
_cell.length_b   1.000
_cell.length_c   1.000
_cell.angle_alpha   90.00
_cell.angle_beta   90.00
_cell.angle_gamma   90.00
#
_symmetry.space_group_name_H-M   'P 1'
#
loop_
_entity.id
_entity.type
_entity.pdbx_description
1 polymer ?
#
loop_
_entity_poly.entity_id
_entity_poly.type
_entity_poly.pdbx_seq_one_letter_code
_entity_poly.pdbx_strand_id
1 'polypeptide(L)'
;MKRLIAIADRATHVSLKLLVALNALFFLSFLIVALLAAGKARAETPACAGSDMLSALLKDDPAAYRKIQADAAATPNGKGLLWKLEKSGEKPSFLF
;
A
#
# COMPACT_ATOMS: atom_id res chain seq x y z
N MET A 1 17.70 -56.74 -21.95
CA MET A 1 17.71 -55.87 -20.73
C MET A 1 18.64 -54.66 -20.86
N LYS A 2 19.96 -54.80 -21.07
CA LYS A 2 20.91 -53.66 -21.13
C LYS A 2 20.59 -52.56 -22.17
N ARG A 3 20.13 -52.93 -23.37
CA ARG A 3 19.78 -51.97 -24.43
C ARG A 3 18.52 -51.15 -24.10
N LEU A 4 17.53 -51.76 -23.46
CA LEU A 4 16.29 -51.08 -23.05
C LEU A 4 16.57 -50.03 -21.96
N ILE A 5 17.45 -50.36 -21.01
CA ILE A 5 17.89 -49.44 -19.96
C ILE A 5 18.65 -48.25 -20.56
N ALA A 6 19.57 -48.49 -21.50
CA ALA A 6 20.33 -47.42 -22.16
C ALA A 6 19.45 -46.47 -23.01
N ILE A 7 18.39 -46.99 -23.63
CA ILE A 7 17.42 -46.17 -24.37
C ILE A 7 16.55 -45.35 -23.39
N ALA A 8 16.06 -45.99 -22.32
CA ALA A 8 15.26 -45.32 -21.30
C ALA A 8 16.05 -44.20 -20.59
N ASP A 9 17.33 -44.40 -20.32
CA ASP A 9 18.20 -43.39 -19.70
C ASP A 9 18.41 -42.16 -20.59
N ARG A 10 18.71 -42.37 -21.88
CA ARG A 10 18.82 -41.28 -22.87
C ARG A 10 17.51 -40.53 -23.04
N ALA A 11 16.39 -41.24 -23.11
CA ALA A 11 15.06 -40.64 -23.19
C ALA A 11 14.75 -39.82 -21.94
N THR A 12 15.06 -40.34 -20.75
CA THR A 12 14.86 -39.65 -19.47
C THR A 12 15.67 -38.36 -19.39
N HIS A 13 16.94 -38.39 -19.79
CA HIS A 13 17.79 -37.23 -19.79
C HIS A 13 17.28 -36.14 -20.76
N VAL A 14 16.80 -36.52 -21.94
CA VAL A 14 16.19 -35.58 -22.90
C VAL A 14 14.86 -35.02 -22.35
N SER A 15 14.01 -35.86 -21.77
CA SER A 15 12.74 -35.46 -21.18
C SER A 15 12.92 -34.50 -20.00
N LEU A 16 13.90 -34.74 -19.13
CA LEU A 16 14.20 -33.84 -18.01
C LEU A 16 14.71 -32.47 -18.52
N LYS A 17 15.57 -32.46 -19.53
CA LYS A 17 16.02 -31.21 -20.16
C LYS A 17 14.86 -30.44 -20.80
N LEU A 18 13.96 -31.14 -21.48
CA LEU A 18 12.77 -30.53 -22.06
C LEU A 18 11.85 -29.96 -20.98
N LEU A 19 11.63 -30.69 -19.89
CA LEU A 19 10.82 -30.21 -18.78
C LEU A 19 11.39 -28.93 -18.16
N VAL A 20 12.71 -28.89 -17.94
CA VAL A 20 13.39 -27.67 -17.45
C VAL A 20 13.24 -26.53 -18.44
N ALA A 21 13.46 -26.78 -19.73
CA ALA A 21 13.34 -25.75 -20.77
C ALA A 21 11.92 -25.18 -20.86
N LEU A 22 10.89 -26.03 -20.78
CA LEU A 22 9.49 -25.61 -20.79
C LEU A 22 9.12 -24.78 -19.56
N ASN A 23 9.57 -25.18 -18.37
CA ASN A 23 9.33 -24.40 -17.15
C ASN A 23 10.05 -23.06 -17.17
N ALA A 24 11.31 -23.03 -17.64
CA ALA A 24 12.06 -21.79 -17.80
C ALA A 24 11.38 -20.86 -18.80
N LEU A 25 10.92 -21.38 -19.94
CA LEU A 25 10.19 -20.62 -20.95
C LEU A 25 8.87 -20.07 -20.40
N PHE A 26 8.11 -20.89 -19.67
CA PHE A 26 6.87 -20.46 -19.03
C PHE A 26 7.14 -19.35 -18.02
N PHE A 27 8.14 -19.51 -17.15
CA PHE A 27 8.51 -18.51 -16.16
C PHE A 27 8.94 -17.19 -16.81
N LEU A 28 9.80 -17.24 -17.84
CA LEU A 28 10.21 -16.05 -18.59
C LEU A 28 9.02 -15.37 -19.27
N SER A 29 8.12 -16.15 -19.88
CA SER A 29 6.91 -15.62 -20.50
C SER A 29 6.01 -14.93 -19.47
N PHE A 30 5.82 -15.56 -18.32
CA PHE A 30 5.08 -14.99 -17.20
C PHE A 30 5.71 -13.68 -16.73
N LEU A 31 7.03 -13.64 -16.53
CA LEU A 31 7.72 -12.41 -16.11
C LEU A 31 7.57 -11.28 -17.13
N ILE A 32 7.70 -11.57 -18.42
CA ILE A 32 7.51 -10.58 -19.48
C ILE A 32 6.09 -10.03 -19.44
N VAL A 33 5.08 -10.90 -19.40
CA VAL A 33 3.67 -10.48 -19.34
C VAL A 33 3.39 -9.71 -18.06
N ALA A 34 3.89 -10.18 -16.90
CA ALA A 34 3.72 -9.49 -15.63
C ALA A 34 4.36 -8.10 -15.65
N LEU A 35 5.54 -7.93 -16.27
CA LEU A 35 6.20 -6.63 -16.36
C LEU A 35 5.46 -5.67 -17.30
N LEU A 36 4.88 -6.17 -18.39
CA LEU A 36 4.10 -5.38 -19.33
C LEU A 36 2.70 -5.03 -18.79
N ALA A 37 2.10 -5.95 -18.03
CA ALA A 37 0.76 -5.80 -17.45
C ALA A 37 0.77 -5.12 -16.07
N ALA A 38 1.90 -5.12 -15.36
CA ALA A 38 2.08 -4.32 -14.16
C ALA A 38 1.97 -2.85 -14.53
N GLY A 39 0.79 -2.27 -14.31
CA GLY A 39 0.60 -0.83 -14.40
C GLY A 39 1.55 -0.11 -13.45
N LYS A 40 1.82 1.17 -13.72
CA LYS A 40 2.53 2.01 -12.75
C LYS A 40 1.71 2.03 -11.46
N ALA A 41 2.31 1.63 -10.33
CA ALA A 41 1.76 1.93 -9.02
C ALA A 41 1.77 3.45 -8.84
N ARG A 42 0.69 4.09 -9.30
CA ARG A 42 0.53 5.53 -9.22
C ARG A 42 0.22 5.84 -7.77
N ALA A 43 1.27 6.15 -6.99
CA ALA A 43 1.14 6.91 -5.76
C ALA A 43 0.84 8.38 -6.09
N GLU A 44 -0.07 8.62 -7.03
CA GLU A 44 -0.53 9.96 -7.33
C GLU A 44 -1.40 10.39 -6.17
N THR A 45 -0.95 11.41 -5.44
CA THR A 45 -1.84 12.13 -4.56
C THR A 45 -2.90 12.76 -5.46
N PRO A 46 -4.17 12.35 -5.37
CA PRO A 46 -5.22 12.96 -6.19
C PRO A 46 -5.23 14.46 -5.94
N ALA A 47 -5.53 15.24 -6.98
CA ALA A 47 -5.66 16.68 -6.83
C ALA A 47 -6.67 16.98 -5.71
N CYS A 48 -6.21 17.63 -4.64
CA CYS A 48 -7.08 18.03 -3.55
C CYS A 48 -7.98 19.15 -4.07
N ALA A 49 -9.25 18.81 -4.36
CA ALA A 49 -10.26 19.78 -4.79
C ALA A 49 -10.89 20.55 -3.61
N GLY A 50 -10.41 20.32 -2.38
CA GLY A 50 -10.84 21.05 -1.19
C GLY A 50 -10.46 22.52 -1.27
N SER A 51 -11.28 23.38 -0.68
CA SER A 51 -10.98 24.80 -0.51
C SER A 51 -10.68 25.08 0.96
N ASP A 52 -9.79 26.05 1.21
CA ASP A 52 -9.44 26.46 2.56
C ASP A 52 -10.58 27.30 3.18
N MET A 53 -11.38 26.63 4.01
CA MET A 53 -12.51 27.24 4.70
C MET A 53 -12.10 28.27 5.76
N LEU A 54 -10.91 28.12 6.38
CA LEU A 54 -10.46 29.06 7.41
C LEU A 54 -9.99 30.37 6.79
N SER A 55 -9.29 30.29 5.66
CA SER A 55 -8.92 31.48 4.88
C SER A 55 -10.15 32.20 4.34
N ALA A 56 -11.14 31.47 3.84
CA ALA A 56 -12.42 32.04 3.41
C ALA A 56 -13.15 32.71 4.59
N LEU A 57 -13.27 32.02 5.72
CA LEU A 57 -13.94 32.54 6.90
C LEU A 57 -13.25 33.77 7.49
N LEU A 58 -11.91 33.82 7.50
CA LEU A 58 -11.18 34.99 7.95
C LEU A 58 -11.50 36.24 7.10
N LYS A 59 -11.70 36.05 5.80
CA LYS A 59 -12.07 37.13 4.88
C LYS A 59 -13.53 37.57 5.08
N ASP A 60 -14.44 36.60 5.17
CA ASP A 60 -15.89 36.86 5.12
C ASP A 60 -16.46 37.23 6.50
N ASP A 61 -15.95 36.62 7.58
CA ASP A 61 -16.32 36.91 8.98
C ASP A 61 -15.11 36.76 9.94
N PRO A 62 -14.30 37.83 10.08
CA PRO A 62 -13.17 37.85 11.01
C PRO A 62 -13.55 37.65 12.49
N ALA A 63 -14.79 37.98 12.87
CA ALA A 63 -15.26 37.81 14.25
C ALA A 63 -15.54 36.34 14.54
N ALA A 64 -16.24 35.63 13.66
CA ALA A 64 -16.43 34.19 13.75
C ALA A 64 -15.08 33.45 13.73
N TYR A 65 -14.16 33.84 12.85
CA TYR A 65 -12.81 33.28 12.82
C TYR A 65 -12.09 33.41 14.17
N ARG A 66 -12.10 34.62 14.77
CA ARG A 66 -11.48 34.83 16.09
C ARG A 66 -12.15 34.01 17.20
N LYS A 67 -13.47 33.86 17.16
CA LYS A 67 -14.20 33.02 18.12
C LYS A 67 -13.76 31.56 18.02
N ILE A 68 -13.70 31.00 16.81
CA ILE A 68 -13.28 29.61 16.59
C ILE A 68 -11.84 29.40 17.06
N GLN A 69 -10.94 30.35 16.78
CA GLN A 69 -9.57 30.26 17.28
C GLN A 69 -9.50 30.27 18.81
N ALA A 70 -10.31 31.10 19.48
CA ALA A 70 -10.38 31.13 20.93
C ALA A 70 -10.93 29.81 21.51
N ASP A 71 -11.99 29.27 20.92
CA ASP A 71 -12.59 27.99 21.32
C ASP A 71 -11.60 26.82 21.12
N ALA A 72 -10.87 26.82 19.99
CA ALA A 72 -9.84 25.81 19.72
C ALA A 72 -8.67 25.90 20.71
N ALA A 73 -8.22 27.10 21.05
CA ALA A 73 -7.16 27.31 22.04
C ALA A 73 -7.58 26.88 23.46
N ALA A 74 -8.87 27.01 23.78
CA ALA A 74 -9.43 26.58 25.05
C ALA A 74 -9.73 25.07 25.11
N THR A 75 -9.68 24.36 23.99
CA THR A 75 -9.99 22.93 23.92
C THR A 75 -8.92 22.12 24.64
N PRO A 76 -9.27 21.34 25.68
CA PRO A 76 -8.31 20.48 26.37
C PRO A 76 -7.62 19.53 25.39
N ASN A 77 -6.29 19.41 25.54
CA ASN A 77 -5.44 18.61 24.67
C ASN A 77 -5.46 19.01 23.17
N GLY A 78 -6.05 20.14 22.76
CA GLY A 78 -6.16 20.56 21.35
C GLY A 78 -4.84 20.79 20.59
N LYS A 79 -3.69 20.70 21.28
CA LYS A 79 -2.34 20.77 20.69
C LYS A 79 -1.55 19.45 20.82
N GLY A 80 -2.08 18.46 21.52
CA GLY A 80 -1.41 17.18 21.74
C GLY A 80 -1.38 16.36 20.47
N LEU A 81 -0.20 15.82 20.12
CA LEU A 81 -0.04 14.88 19.00
C LEU A 81 -0.28 13.43 19.42
N LEU A 82 -0.12 13.13 20.71
CA LEU A 82 -0.35 11.80 21.27
C LEU A 82 -1.38 11.91 22.39
N TRP A 83 -2.46 11.17 22.26
CA TRP A 83 -3.56 11.17 23.22
C TRP A 83 -3.69 9.80 23.83
N LYS A 84 -3.54 9.71 25.15
CA LYS A 84 -3.85 8.50 25.90
C LYS A 84 -5.33 8.53 26.31
N LEU A 85 -6.10 7.57 25.83
CA LEU A 85 -7.49 7.35 26.19
C LEU A 85 -7.56 6.27 27.27
N GLU A 86 -8.18 6.61 28.40
CA GLU A 86 -8.34 5.69 29.52
C GLU A 86 -9.81 5.56 29.90
N LYS A 87 -10.22 4.33 30.19
CA LYS A 87 -11.55 3.98 30.70
C LYS A 87 -11.37 2.90 31.76
N SER A 88 -12.11 3.00 32.86
CA SER A 88 -12.01 2.01 33.94
C SER A 88 -12.31 0.60 33.43
N GLY A 89 -11.46 -0.36 33.80
CA GLY A 89 -11.55 -1.75 33.37
C GLY A 89 -11.06 -2.05 31.95
N GLU A 90 -10.60 -1.04 31.21
CA GLU A 90 -10.13 -1.17 29.83
C GLU A 90 -8.62 -0.91 29.74
N LYS A 91 -7.95 -1.52 28.76
CA LYS A 91 -6.55 -1.19 28.45
C LYS A 91 -6.49 0.20 27.79
N PRO A 92 -5.54 1.07 28.18
CA PRO A 92 -5.38 2.37 27.53
C PRO A 92 -5.17 2.25 26.02
N SER A 93 -5.79 3.16 25.27
CA SER A 93 -5.58 3.32 23.82
C SER A 93 -4.82 4.62 23.56
N PHE A 94 -4.08 4.67 22.44
CA PHE A 94 -3.34 5.87 22.04
C PHE A 94 -3.80 6.31 20.65
N LEU A 95 -4.24 7.57 20.53
CA LEU A 95 -4.50 8.21 19.24
C LEU A 95 -3.29 9.07 18.87
N PHE A 96 -2.83 8.93 17.63
CA PHE A 96 -1.71 9.64 17.01
C PHE A 96 -2.12 10.13 15.62
#